data_AF-U5WAS7-F1
#
_entry.id   AF-U5WAS7-F1
#
_cell.length_a   1.000
_cell.length_b   1.000
_cell.length_c   1.000
_cell.angle_alpha   90.00
_cell.angle_beta   90.00
_cell.angle_gamma   90.00
#
_symmetry.space_group_name_H-M   'P 1'
#
loop_
_entity.id
_entity.type
_entity.pdbx_description
1 polymer ?
#
loop_
_entity_poly.entity_id
_entity_poly.type
_entity_poly.pdbx_seq_one_letter_code
_entity_poly.pdbx_strand_id
1 'polypeptide(L)' 'MTDEKLSYEQARTELATVVERLEQGGTSLEESLALWERGEKLADVCQHWLDGARERIEAARAARTDS' A
#
# COMPACT_ATOMS: atom_id res chain seq x y z
N MET A 1 -22.41 -3.34 3.72
CA MET A 1 -21.44 -2.31 3.29
C MET A 1 -20.16 -3.07 3.02
N THR A 2 -19.88 -3.36 1.77
CA THR A 2 -18.67 -4.08 1.37
C THR A 2 -17.47 -3.24 1.78
N ASP A 3 -16.66 -3.79 2.68
CA ASP A 3 -15.34 -3.26 3.03
C ASP A 3 -14.48 -3.42 1.77
N GLU A 4 -14.63 -2.50 0.82
CA GLU A 4 -13.89 -2.51 -0.44
C GLU A 4 -12.42 -2.21 -0.12
N LYS A 5 -11.67 -3.29 0.10
CA LYS A 5 -10.21 -3.25 0.16
C LYS A 5 -9.71 -2.44 -1.05
N LEU A 6 -9.02 -1.34 -0.78
CA LEU A 6 -8.41 -0.50 -1.82
C LEU A 6 -7.60 -1.38 -2.78
N SER A 7 -7.73 -1.13 -4.08
CA SER A 7 -6.82 -1.72 -5.06
C SER A 7 -5.39 -1.19 -4.84
N TYR A 8 -4.40 -1.95 -5.31
CA TYR A 8 -3.00 -1.53 -5.23
C TYR A 8 -2.76 -0.14 -5.83
N GLU A 9 -3.29 0.14 -7.03
CA GLU A 9 -3.08 1.44 -7.68
C GLU A 9 -3.75 2.58 -6.91
N GLN A 10 -4.95 2.36 -6.36
CA GLN A 10 -5.60 3.38 -5.52
C GLN A 10 -4.79 3.65 -4.26
N ALA A 11 -4.35 2.60 -3.57
CA ALA A 11 -3.54 2.73 -2.36
C ALA A 11 -2.20 3.44 -2.65
N ARG A 12 -1.54 3.10 -3.76
CA ARG A 12 -0.28 3.71 -4.20
C ARG A 12 -0.44 5.17 -4.57
N THR A 13 -1.49 5.52 -5.34
CA THR A 13 -1.77 6.91 -5.71
C THR A 13 -2.04 7.76 -4.47
N GLU A 14 -2.86 7.26 -3.54
CA GLU A 14 -3.15 7.99 -2.31
C GLU A 14 -1.90 8.15 -1.43
N LEU A 15 -1.07 7.10 -1.32
CA LEU A 15 0.18 7.15 -0.57
C LEU A 15 1.13 8.21 -1.14
N ALA A 16 1.24 8.31 -2.47
CA ALA A 16 2.05 9.33 -3.11
C ALA A 16 1.56 10.75 -2.75
N THR A 17 0.24 10.98 -2.74
CA THR A 17 -0.34 12.26 -2.30
C THR A 17 -0.08 12.55 -0.83
N VAL A 18 -0.14 11.54 0.05
CA VAL A 18 0.18 11.71 1.48
C VAL A 18 1.63 12.12 1.66
N VAL A 19 2.56 11.44 0.98
CA VAL A 19 4.00 11.76 1.02
C VAL A 19 4.25 13.17 0.50
N GLU A 20 3.65 13.54 -0.64
CA GLU A 20 3.78 14.88 -1.21
C GLU A 20 3.34 15.96 -0.21
N ARG A 21 2.22 15.76 0.48
CA ARG A 21 1.73 16.71 1.51
C ARG A 21 2.66 16.79 2.73
N LEU A 22 3.27 15.68 3.14
CA LEU A 22 4.25 15.67 4.23
C LEU A 22 5.53 16.42 3.82
N GLU A 23 6.00 16.23 2.59
CA GLU A 23 7.20 16.89 2.04
C GLU A 23 7.01 18.39 1.81
N GLN A 24 5.81 18.82 1.39
CA GLN A 24 5.45 20.24 1.25
C GLN A 24 5.55 20.99 2.59
N GLY A 25 5.35 20.29 3.71
CA GLY A 25 5.31 20.90 5.03
C GLY A 25 4.15 21.89 5.19
N GLY A 26 4.30 22.85 6.10
CA GLY A 26 3.26 23.88 6.33
C GLY A 26 1.99 23.39 7.02
N THR A 27 1.95 22.12 7.43
CA THR A 27 0.86 21.52 8.21
C THR A 27 1.19 21.57 9.71
N SER A 28 0.16 21.54 10.55
CA SER A 28 0.34 21.41 11.99
C SER A 28 0.92 20.03 12.36
N LEU A 29 1.42 19.89 13.59
CA LEU A 29 1.91 18.60 14.10
C LEU A 29 0.82 17.53 14.09
N GLU A 30 -0.41 17.88 14.47
CA GLU A 30 -1.54 16.95 14.49
C GLU A 30 -1.89 16.47 13.08
N GLU A 31 -1.91 17.38 12.10
CA GLU A 31 -2.12 17.02 10.69
C GLU A 31 -0.98 16.18 10.13
N SER A 32 0.28 16.49 10.49
CA SER A 32 1.46 15.71 10.11
C SER A 32 1.37 14.28 10.63
N LEU A 33 0.93 14.09 11.89
CA LEU A 33 0.72 12.77 12.48
C LEU A 33 -0.41 12.02 11.79
N ALA A 34 -1.54 12.67 11.52
CA ALA A 34 -2.65 12.04 10.81
C ALA A 34 -2.27 11.60 9.37
N LEU A 35 -1.49 12.43 8.67
CA LEU A 35 -0.94 12.08 7.36
C LEU A 35 0.00 10.88 7.45
N TRP A 36 0.91 10.87 8.43
CA TRP A 36 1.81 9.75 8.63
C TRP A 36 1.06 8.44 8.91
N GLU A 37 0.10 8.43 9.84
CA GLU A 37 -0.72 7.25 10.15
C GLU A 37 -1.49 6.73 8.94
N ARG A 38 -2.00 7.64 8.10
CA ARG A 38 -2.65 7.27 6.84
C ARG A 38 -1.64 6.66 5.86
N GLY A 39 -0.45 7.24 5.76
CA GLY A 39 0.65 6.74 4.95
C GLY A 39 1.04 5.31 5.32
N GLU A 40 1.23 5.03 6.61
CA GLU A 40 1.56 3.68 7.11
C GLU A 40 0.47 2.66 6.72
N LYS A 41 -0.81 3.00 6.93
CA LYS A 41 -1.92 2.11 6.54
C LYS A 41 -1.96 1.83 5.04
N LEU A 42 -1.65 2.83 4.21
CA LEU A 42 -1.60 2.66 2.75
C LEU A 42 -0.39 1.82 2.33
N ALA A 43 0.75 1.99 2.98
CA ALA A 43 1.94 1.18 2.77
C ALA A 43 1.67 -0.30 3.10
N ASP A 44 1.00 -0.58 4.21
CA ASP A 44 0.59 -1.95 4.60
C ASP A 44 -0.33 -2.59 3.54
N VAL A 45 -1.29 -1.83 3.00
CA VAL A 45 -2.16 -2.32 1.93
C VAL A 45 -1.37 -2.62 0.67
N CYS A 46 -0.46 -1.73 0.25
CA CYS A 46 0.42 -1.96 -0.89
C CYS A 46 1.26 -3.22 -0.70
N GLN A 47 1.86 -3.38 0.48
CA GLN A 47 2.69 -4.53 0.82
C GLN A 47 1.88 -5.84 0.77
N HIS A 48 0.66 -5.86 1.31
CA HIS A 48 -0.23 -7.02 1.24
C HIS A 48 -0.52 -7.47 -0.20
N TRP A 49 -0.78 -6.51 -1.11
CA TRP A 49 -0.98 -6.82 -2.52
C TRP A 49 0.28 -7.39 -3.18
N LEU A 50 1.45 -6.82 -2.90
CA LEU A 50 2.73 -7.28 -3.44
C LEU A 50 3.11 -8.68 -2.93
N ASP A 51 2.82 -8.97 -1.65
CA ASP A 51 3.05 -10.28 -1.05
C ASP A 51 2.16 -11.34 -1.71
N GLY A 52 0.87 -11.07 -1.85
CA GLY A 52 -0.03 -11.98 -2.56
C GLY A 52 0.37 -12.21 -4.02
N ALA A 53 0.86 -11.18 -4.72
CA ALA A 53 1.39 -11.34 -6.07
C ALA A 53 2.64 -12.23 -6.10
N ARG A 54 3.56 -12.04 -5.15
CA ARG A 54 4.77 -12.86 -5.02
C ARG A 54 4.45 -14.32 -4.74
N GLU A 55 3.56 -14.60 -3.80
CA GLU A 55 3.14 -15.97 -3.48
C GLU A 55 2.57 -16.70 -4.71
N ARG A 56 1.75 -16.01 -5.52
CA ARG A 56 1.19 -16.58 -6.76
C ARG A 56 2.26 -16.91 -7.78
N ILE A 57 3.28 -16.07 -7.91
CA ILE A 57 4.42 -16.31 -8.82
C ILE A 57 5.22 -17.53 -8.35
N GLU A 58 5.51 -17.62 -7.05
CA GLU A 58 6.26 -18.75 -6.49
C GLU A 58 5.49 -20.07 -6.60
N ALA A 59 4.18 -20.08 -6.33
CA ALA A 59 3.33 -21.25 -6.54
C ALA A 59 3.32 -21.70 -8.02
N ALA A 60 3.22 -20.75 -8.96
CA ALA A 60 3.27 -21.04 -10.39
C ALA A 60 4.64 -21.53 -10.87
N ARG A 61 5.73 -21.16 -10.18
CA ARG A 61 7.09 -21.67 -10.45
C ARG A 61 7.24 -23.11 -9.94
N ALA A 62 6.85 -23.37 -8.69
CA ALA A 62 6.92 -24.71 -8.10
C ALA A 62 6.13 -25.73 -8.91
N ALA A 63 4.89 -25.40 -9.31
CA ALA A 63 4.06 -26.26 -10.13
C ALA A 63 4.67 -26.63 -11.50
N ARG A 64 5.57 -25.81 -12.06
CA ARG A 64 6.29 -26.13 -13.30
C ARG A 64 7.54 -26.98 -13.10
N THR A 65 8.11 -26.98 -11.90
CA THR A 65 9.32 -27.76 -11.58
C THR A 65 8.98 -29.19 -11.15
N ASP A 66 7.76 -29.40 -10.64
CA ASP A 66 7.24 -30.73 -10.27
C ASP A 66 6.62 -31.51 -11.46
N SER A 67 6.71 -31.00 -12.69
CA SER A 67 6.27 -31.63 -13.94
C SER A 67 7.44 -31.88 -14.90
#